data_AF-A0A9C8WS37-F1
#
_entry.id   AF-A0A9C8WS37-F1
#
_cell.length_a   1.000
_cell.length_b   1.000
_cell.length_c   1.000
_cell.angle_alpha   90.00
_cell.angle_beta   90.00
_cell.angle_gamma   90.00
#
_symmetry.space_group_name_H-M   'P 1'
#
loop_
_entity.id
_entity.type
_entity.pdbx_description
1 polymer ?
#
loop_
_entity_poly.entity_id
_entity_poly.type
_entity_poly.pdbx_seq_one_letter_code
_entity_poly.pdbx_strand_id
1 'polypeptide(L)'
;MILYAIILIPIFGAIAAALFPSERFRAWIVPATAIPHLGIVFYAIYLQPPETAGGMLGLDPLGALILLVVSLIFVANSIYAIGYFSSHASWGNRTFISCLLLFLAAMSLASVARHLGLLWVAVETTTLVSAPLIYYNRSRFSIEATWKYLLLCSVGIALAMLGILFVAYAGLHGNGAVNITLDNLIANAATFSKPWLRAGFIFLLVGFGTKMGLAPLHTWKPDAYGEAPGMIGGLLAGGLTSVAFLAILRAVQIMRAAGEQELCRHALLG
;
A
#
# COMPACT_ATOMS: atom_id res chain seq x y z
N MET A 1 -21.01 -0.51 0.94
CA MET A 1 -20.84 -1.99 0.83
C MET A 1 -19.74 -2.38 -0.17
N ILE A 2 -19.74 -1.84 -1.39
CA ILE A 2 -18.73 -2.15 -2.43
C ILE A 2 -17.28 -1.88 -1.99
N LEU A 3 -17.01 -0.75 -1.32
CA LEU A 3 -15.66 -0.42 -0.84
C LEU A 3 -15.09 -1.48 0.12
N TYR A 4 -15.93 -2.07 0.97
CA TYR A 4 -15.51 -3.19 1.82
C TYR A 4 -15.26 -4.46 1.00
N ALA A 5 -16.06 -4.72 -0.03
CA ALA A 5 -15.87 -5.91 -0.89
C ALA A 5 -14.51 -5.91 -1.59
N ILE A 6 -14.02 -4.75 -2.04
CA ILE A 6 -12.68 -4.57 -2.63
C ILE A 6 -11.57 -5.09 -1.70
N ILE A 7 -11.75 -4.96 -0.38
CA ILE A 7 -10.77 -5.35 0.63
C ILE A 7 -11.02 -6.78 1.11
N LEU A 8 -12.29 -7.14 1.33
CA LEU A 8 -12.67 -8.42 1.93
C LEU A 8 -12.46 -9.61 0.99
N ILE A 9 -12.64 -9.45 -0.32
CA ILE A 9 -12.43 -10.54 -1.28
C ILE A 9 -11.01 -11.11 -1.23
N PRO A 10 -9.95 -10.29 -1.33
CA PRO A 10 -8.60 -10.81 -1.19
C PRO A 10 -8.29 -11.38 0.20
N ILE A 11 -8.92 -10.86 1.27
CA ILE A 11 -8.81 -11.45 2.63
C ILE A 11 -9.44 -12.86 2.67
N PHE A 12 -10.64 -13.02 2.13
CA PHE A 12 -11.29 -14.33 2.05
C PHE A 12 -10.50 -15.30 1.19
N GLY A 13 -9.93 -14.83 0.07
CA GLY A 13 -9.00 -15.62 -0.73
C GLY A 13 -7.76 -16.06 0.05
N ALA A 14 -7.18 -15.18 0.86
CA ALA A 14 -6.02 -15.50 1.70
C ALA A 14 -6.34 -16.56 2.76
N ILE A 15 -7.51 -16.44 3.42
CA ILE A 15 -8.00 -17.42 4.40
C ILE A 15 -8.29 -18.76 3.70
N ALA A 16 -8.96 -18.74 2.55
CA ALA A 16 -9.20 -19.94 1.76
C ALA A 16 -7.87 -20.64 1.42
N ALA A 17 -6.85 -19.89 0.97
CA ALA A 17 -5.54 -20.46 0.67
C ALA A 17 -4.83 -21.05 1.91
N ALA A 18 -5.00 -20.45 3.09
CA ALA A 18 -4.40 -20.95 4.33
C ALA A 18 -5.04 -22.28 4.79
N LEU A 19 -6.34 -22.42 4.59
CA LEU A 19 -7.11 -23.60 4.99
C LEU A 19 -7.07 -24.72 3.94
N PHE A 20 -6.90 -24.39 2.65
CA PHE A 20 -6.98 -25.37 1.57
C PHE A 20 -5.78 -26.35 1.63
N PRO A 21 -6.00 -27.67 1.70
CA PRO A 21 -4.93 -28.63 1.93
C PRO A 21 -4.07 -28.87 0.68
N SER A 22 -4.67 -28.93 -0.51
CA SER A 22 -3.97 -29.31 -1.75
C SER A 22 -3.16 -28.16 -2.34
N GLU A 23 -1.86 -28.36 -2.50
CA GLU A 23 -0.94 -27.34 -3.01
C GLU A 23 -1.15 -27.01 -4.48
N ARG A 24 -1.48 -28.03 -5.30
CA ARG A 24 -1.73 -27.88 -6.73
C ARG A 24 -2.97 -27.03 -7.01
N PHE A 25 -4.05 -27.26 -6.27
CA PHE A 25 -5.28 -26.49 -6.41
C PHE A 25 -5.24 -25.14 -5.71
N ARG A 26 -4.38 -24.96 -4.69
CA ARG A 26 -4.20 -23.68 -4.00
C ARG A 26 -3.77 -22.56 -4.95
N ALA A 27 -2.94 -22.87 -5.95
CA ALA A 27 -2.50 -21.90 -6.96
C ALA A 27 -3.68 -21.27 -7.73
N TRP A 28 -4.78 -22.01 -7.94
CA TRP A 28 -5.97 -21.52 -8.62
C TRP A 28 -6.81 -20.53 -7.80
N ILE A 29 -6.58 -20.45 -6.48
CA ILE A 29 -7.23 -19.45 -5.63
C ILE A 29 -6.77 -18.04 -6.00
N VAL A 30 -5.54 -17.87 -6.49
CA VAL A 30 -4.99 -16.57 -6.88
C VAL A 30 -5.81 -15.94 -8.02
N PRO A 31 -5.95 -16.56 -9.21
CA PRO A 31 -6.78 -16.00 -10.29
C PRO A 31 -8.28 -15.99 -9.93
N ALA A 32 -8.77 -16.98 -9.18
CA ALA A 32 -10.16 -17.01 -8.71
C ALA A 32 -10.50 -15.83 -7.77
N THR A 33 -9.50 -15.21 -7.14
CA THR A 33 -9.67 -14.01 -6.31
C THR A 33 -9.39 -12.73 -7.10
N ALA A 34 -8.34 -12.74 -7.93
CA ALA A 34 -7.88 -11.57 -8.68
C ALA A 34 -8.89 -11.10 -9.74
N ILE A 35 -9.52 -12.03 -10.47
CA ILE A 35 -10.45 -11.68 -11.56
C ILE A 35 -11.73 -11.04 -11.00
N PRO A 36 -12.42 -11.61 -9.98
CA PRO A 36 -13.57 -10.94 -9.37
C PRO A 36 -13.20 -9.61 -8.70
N HIS A 37 -12.02 -9.53 -8.07
CA HIS A 37 -11.53 -8.27 -7.49
C HIS A 37 -11.42 -7.18 -8.56
N LEU A 38 -10.80 -7.45 -9.70
CA LEU A 38 -10.72 -6.50 -10.82
C LEU A 38 -12.12 -6.11 -11.33
N GLY A 39 -13.04 -7.08 -11.46
CA GLY A 39 -14.43 -6.80 -11.85
C GLY A 39 -15.15 -5.84 -10.91
N ILE A 40 -14.94 -6.00 -9.59
CA ILE A 40 -15.51 -5.10 -8.58
C ILE A 40 -14.83 -3.73 -8.60
N VAL A 41 -13.54 -3.66 -8.90
CA VAL A 41 -12.86 -2.36 -9.08
C VAL A 41 -13.46 -1.59 -10.25
N PHE A 42 -13.67 -2.24 -11.41
CA PHE A 42 -14.37 -1.60 -12.53
C PHE A 42 -15.79 -1.17 -12.17
N TYR A 43 -16.53 -2.02 -11.47
CA TYR A 43 -17.88 -1.71 -11.02
C TYR A 43 -17.92 -0.53 -10.03
N ALA A 44 -16.97 -0.45 -9.11
CA ALA A 44 -16.84 0.65 -8.17
C ALA A 44 -16.48 1.97 -8.88
N ILE A 45 -15.59 1.93 -9.88
CA ILE A 45 -15.26 3.11 -10.69
C ILE A 45 -16.49 3.62 -11.45
N TYR A 46 -17.29 2.71 -12.01
CA TYR A 46 -18.52 3.06 -12.73
C TYR A 46 -19.58 3.65 -11.80
N LEU A 47 -19.84 3.00 -10.66
CA LEU A 47 -20.89 3.43 -9.73
C LEU A 47 -20.54 4.66 -8.89
N GLN A 48 -19.25 4.95 -8.70
CA GLN A 48 -18.77 6.01 -7.81
C GLN A 48 -19.43 5.94 -6.43
N PRO A 49 -19.25 4.84 -5.67
CA PRO A 49 -19.94 4.64 -4.41
C PRO A 49 -19.59 5.78 -3.43
N PRO A 50 -20.56 6.23 -2.61
CA PRO A 50 -20.29 7.25 -1.60
C PRO A 50 -19.27 6.74 -0.58
N GLU A 51 -18.59 7.68 0.07
CA GLU A 51 -17.69 7.38 1.17
C GLU A 51 -18.41 6.66 2.31
N THR A 52 -17.68 5.85 3.07
CA THR A 52 -18.23 5.16 4.23
C THR A 52 -18.54 6.13 5.37
N ALA A 53 -19.42 5.73 6.29
CA ALA A 53 -19.68 6.48 7.51
C ALA A 53 -18.36 6.84 8.23
N GLY A 54 -18.17 8.12 8.55
CA GLY A 54 -16.93 8.65 9.15
C GLY A 54 -15.82 8.99 8.16
N GLY A 55 -16.02 8.85 6.85
CA GLY A 55 -15.06 9.29 5.82
C GLY A 55 -13.75 8.51 5.82
N MET A 56 -13.73 7.28 6.36
CA MET A 56 -12.49 6.49 6.45
C MET A 56 -12.11 5.83 5.12
N LEU A 57 -13.11 5.37 4.35
CA LEU A 57 -12.95 4.76 3.05
C LEU A 57 -13.72 5.54 2.00
N GLY A 58 -13.12 5.72 0.83
CA GLY A 58 -13.67 6.44 -0.30
C GLY A 58 -12.84 6.21 -1.55
N LEU A 59 -13.47 6.29 -2.71
CA LEU A 59 -12.83 6.05 -4.01
C LEU A 59 -12.82 7.34 -4.83
N ASP A 60 -11.83 8.19 -4.59
CA ASP A 60 -11.58 9.38 -5.40
C ASP A 60 -10.72 9.03 -6.65
N PRO A 61 -10.60 9.94 -7.63
CA PRO A 61 -9.94 9.65 -8.91
C PRO A 61 -8.50 9.15 -8.80
N LEU A 62 -7.70 9.68 -7.86
CA LEU A 62 -6.32 9.21 -7.65
C LEU A 62 -6.29 7.79 -7.07
N GLY A 63 -7.13 7.54 -6.06
CA GLY A 63 -7.29 6.20 -5.48
C GLY A 63 -7.77 5.18 -6.50
N ALA A 64 -8.73 5.56 -7.35
CA ALA A 64 -9.25 4.73 -8.44
C ALA A 64 -8.19 4.34 -9.47
N LEU A 65 -7.38 5.30 -9.91
CA LEU A 65 -6.29 5.04 -10.85
C LEU A 65 -5.29 4.04 -10.28
N ILE A 66 -4.84 4.27 -9.05
CA ILE A 66 -3.84 3.42 -8.39
C ILE A 66 -4.41 2.03 -8.10
N LEU A 67 -5.66 1.95 -7.65
CA LEU A 67 -6.36 0.68 -7.44
C LEU A 67 -6.49 -0.12 -8.73
N LEU A 68 -6.80 0.54 -9.85
CA LEU A 68 -6.88 -0.10 -11.17
C LEU A 68 -5.51 -0.67 -11.60
N VAL A 69 -4.44 0.13 -11.47
CA VAL A 69 -3.07 -0.32 -11.78
C VAL A 69 -2.70 -1.54 -10.93
N VAL A 70 -2.92 -1.47 -9.61
CA VAL A 70 -2.66 -2.59 -8.70
C VAL A 70 -3.42 -3.85 -9.12
N SER A 71 -4.71 -3.71 -9.44
CA SER A 71 -5.58 -4.85 -9.78
C SER A 71 -5.18 -5.49 -11.11
N LEU A 72 -4.84 -4.69 -12.12
CA LEU A 72 -4.38 -5.18 -13.42
C LEU A 72 -3.05 -5.93 -13.31
N ILE A 73 -2.08 -5.36 -12.59
CA ILE A 73 -0.79 -6.03 -12.33
C ILE A 73 -1.04 -7.34 -11.57
N PHE A 74 -1.94 -7.34 -10.58
CA PHE A 74 -2.23 -8.53 -9.81
C PHE A 74 -2.89 -9.63 -10.64
N VAL A 75 -3.81 -9.29 -11.56
CA VAL A 75 -4.39 -10.26 -12.50
C VAL A 75 -3.31 -10.87 -13.40
N ALA A 76 -2.40 -10.07 -13.95
CA ALA A 76 -1.28 -10.59 -14.75
C ALA A 76 -0.41 -11.56 -13.93
N ASN A 77 -0.09 -11.19 -12.69
CA ASN A 77 0.66 -12.04 -11.76
C ASN A 77 -0.10 -13.32 -11.37
N SER A 78 -1.43 -13.26 -11.25
CA SER A 78 -2.27 -14.41 -10.91
C SER A 78 -2.23 -15.52 -11.96
N ILE A 79 -2.13 -15.13 -13.24
CA ILE A 79 -2.01 -16.06 -14.37
C ILE A 79 -0.62 -16.71 -14.35
N TYR A 80 0.43 -15.90 -14.14
CA TYR A 80 1.81 -16.39 -14.02
C TYR A 80 1.98 -17.35 -12.84
N ALA A 81 1.33 -17.07 -11.71
CA ALA A 81 1.43 -17.87 -10.48
C ALA A 81 1.06 -19.35 -10.70
N ILE A 82 0.10 -19.66 -11.58
CA ILE A 82 -0.29 -21.06 -11.87
C ILE A 82 0.89 -21.84 -12.44
N GLY A 83 1.54 -21.30 -13.47
CA GLY A 83 2.71 -21.92 -14.11
C GLY A 83 3.90 -21.99 -13.15
N TYR A 84 4.12 -20.94 -12.38
CA TYR A 84 5.21 -20.87 -11.41
C TYR A 84 5.10 -21.95 -10.32
N PHE A 85 3.94 -22.08 -9.67
CA PHE A 85 3.76 -23.12 -8.63
C PHE A 85 3.70 -24.53 -9.21
N SER A 86 3.26 -24.70 -10.45
CA SER A 86 3.30 -26.02 -11.09
C SER A 86 4.73 -26.52 -11.34
N SER A 87 5.67 -25.61 -11.64
CA SER A 87 7.09 -25.92 -11.86
C SER A 87 7.90 -26.01 -10.55
N HIS A 88 7.41 -25.42 -9.46
CA HIS A 88 8.07 -25.40 -8.14
C HIS A 88 7.25 -26.15 -7.08
N ALA A 89 6.61 -27.26 -7.46
CA ALA A 89 5.65 -27.98 -6.60
C ALA A 89 6.25 -28.55 -5.30
N SER A 90 7.57 -28.66 -5.19
CA SER A 90 8.25 -29.11 -3.97
C SER A 90 8.36 -28.01 -2.89
N TRP A 91 8.07 -26.76 -3.24
CA TRP A 91 8.20 -25.61 -2.34
C TRP A 91 6.81 -25.22 -1.84
N GLY A 92 6.47 -25.63 -0.62
CA GLY A 92 5.14 -25.39 -0.04
C GLY A 92 4.65 -23.95 -0.24
N ASN A 93 3.48 -23.80 -0.88
CA ASN A 93 2.98 -22.51 -1.37
C ASN A 93 1.91 -21.86 -0.49
N ARG A 94 1.59 -22.48 0.68
CA ARG A 94 0.51 -22.04 1.57
C ARG A 94 0.70 -20.60 2.05
N THR A 95 1.77 -20.36 2.82
CA THR A 95 2.06 -19.04 3.39
C THR A 95 2.26 -18.01 2.30
N PHE A 96 2.93 -18.39 1.22
CA PHE A 96 3.17 -17.49 0.09
C PHE A 96 1.85 -17.01 -0.53
N ILE A 97 0.94 -17.91 -0.91
CA ILE A 97 -0.32 -17.55 -1.55
C ILE A 97 -1.20 -16.73 -0.60
N SER A 98 -1.26 -17.09 0.69
CA SER A 98 -1.99 -16.30 1.69
C SER A 98 -1.43 -14.89 1.82
N CYS A 99 -0.11 -14.72 1.93
CA CYS A 99 0.54 -13.42 2.00
C CYS A 99 0.38 -12.63 0.69
N LEU A 100 0.40 -13.28 -0.47
CA LEU A 100 0.21 -12.65 -1.77
C LEU A 100 -1.20 -12.04 -1.88
N LEU A 101 -2.23 -12.75 -1.41
CA LEU A 101 -3.60 -12.27 -1.39
C LEU A 101 -3.82 -11.19 -0.32
N LEU A 102 -3.20 -11.31 0.86
CA LEU A 102 -3.19 -10.23 1.84
C LEU A 102 -2.47 -8.97 1.33
N PHE A 103 -1.45 -9.13 0.49
CA PHE A 103 -0.75 -8.03 -0.16
C PHE A 103 -1.70 -7.26 -1.09
N LEU A 104 -2.52 -7.97 -1.89
CA LEU A 104 -3.58 -7.33 -2.68
C LEU A 104 -4.60 -6.60 -1.78
N ALA A 105 -5.03 -7.23 -0.69
CA ALA A 105 -5.97 -6.61 0.26
C ALA A 105 -5.41 -5.31 0.85
N ALA A 106 -4.15 -5.33 1.30
CA ALA A 106 -3.47 -4.18 1.90
C ALA A 106 -3.27 -3.04 0.89
N MET A 107 -2.82 -3.34 -0.33
CA MET A 107 -2.70 -2.32 -1.39
C MET A 107 -4.07 -1.75 -1.80
N SER A 108 -5.11 -2.59 -1.83
CA SER A 108 -6.47 -2.15 -2.12
C SER A 108 -7.00 -1.23 -1.03
N LEU A 109 -6.82 -1.61 0.24
CA LEU A 109 -7.17 -0.79 1.40
C LEU A 109 -6.45 0.56 1.37
N ALA A 110 -5.15 0.57 1.09
CA ALA A 110 -4.38 1.81 0.99
C ALA A 110 -4.90 2.72 -0.13
N SER A 111 -5.35 2.14 -1.25
CA SER A 111 -5.86 2.90 -2.40
C SER A 111 -7.21 3.57 -2.12
N VAL A 112 -8.06 2.93 -1.31
CA VAL A 112 -9.37 3.46 -0.91
C VAL A 112 -9.36 4.18 0.45
N ALA A 113 -8.22 4.25 1.12
CA ALA A 113 -8.11 4.90 2.42
C ALA A 113 -8.18 6.42 2.29
N ARG A 114 -9.18 7.01 2.94
CA ARG A 114 -9.37 8.47 3.07
C ARG A 114 -8.91 8.99 4.44
N HIS A 115 -8.49 8.10 5.34
CA HIS A 115 -7.96 8.46 6.66
C HIS A 115 -6.45 8.17 6.72
N LEU A 116 -5.63 9.16 7.11
CA LEU A 116 -4.16 9.01 7.07
C LEU A 116 -3.66 7.85 7.94
N GLY A 117 -4.24 7.65 9.11
CA GLY A 117 -3.90 6.50 9.97
C GLY A 117 -4.26 5.16 9.32
N LEU A 118 -5.35 5.09 8.55
CA LEU A 118 -5.75 3.84 7.89
C LEU A 118 -4.85 3.55 6.68
N LEU A 119 -4.49 4.59 5.93
CA LEU A 119 -3.50 4.52 4.87
C LEU A 119 -2.17 4.00 5.42
N TRP A 120 -1.71 4.53 6.56
CA TRP A 120 -0.51 4.05 7.24
C TRP A 120 -0.59 2.57 7.62
N VAL A 121 -1.68 2.13 8.26
CA VAL A 121 -1.88 0.71 8.63
C VAL A 121 -1.84 -0.17 7.39
N ALA A 122 -2.50 0.25 6.31
CA ALA A 122 -2.54 -0.49 5.06
C ALA A 122 -1.13 -0.63 4.45
N VAL A 123 -0.38 0.47 4.40
CA VAL A 123 1.01 0.47 3.89
C VAL A 123 1.93 -0.37 4.77
N GLU A 124 1.82 -0.32 6.11
CA GLU A 124 2.65 -1.19 6.96
C GLU A 124 2.28 -2.66 6.82
N THR A 125 0.99 -2.95 6.64
CA THR A 125 0.54 -4.32 6.36
C THR A 125 1.21 -4.87 5.11
N THR A 126 1.40 -4.04 4.06
CA THR A 126 2.18 -4.46 2.87
C THR A 126 3.63 -4.81 3.23
N THR A 127 4.25 -4.13 4.20
CA THR A 127 5.60 -4.44 4.70
C THR A 127 5.64 -5.85 5.29
N LEU A 128 4.75 -6.11 6.24
CA LEU A 128 4.73 -7.35 7.00
C LEU A 128 4.46 -8.57 6.11
N VAL A 129 3.48 -8.47 5.21
CA VAL A 129 3.13 -9.59 4.33
C VAL A 129 4.11 -9.76 3.18
N SER A 130 5.01 -8.81 2.90
CA SER A 130 6.07 -8.97 1.88
C SER A 130 7.21 -9.86 2.35
N ALA A 131 7.44 -10.00 3.66
CA ALA A 131 8.58 -10.77 4.15
C ALA A 131 8.55 -12.26 3.73
N PRO A 132 7.42 -12.99 3.88
CA PRO A 132 7.33 -14.35 3.36
C PRO A 132 7.39 -14.44 1.83
N LEU A 133 7.05 -13.34 1.12
CA LEU A 133 7.09 -13.28 -0.34
C LEU A 133 8.53 -13.13 -0.87
N ILE A 134 9.34 -12.31 -0.20
CA ILE A 134 10.76 -12.12 -0.54
C ILE A 134 11.57 -13.35 -0.12
N TYR A 135 11.30 -13.93 1.05
CA TYR A 135 12.01 -15.08 1.58
C TYR A 135 11.69 -16.42 0.87
N TYR A 136 10.82 -16.45 -0.14
CA TYR A 136 10.28 -17.69 -0.70
C TYR A 136 11.36 -18.70 -1.17
N ASN A 137 12.47 -18.22 -1.73
CA ASN A 137 13.57 -19.04 -2.22
C ASN A 137 14.42 -19.70 -1.10
N ARG A 138 14.27 -19.27 0.16
CA ARG A 138 14.97 -19.79 1.36
C ARG A 138 16.50 -19.84 1.25
N SER A 139 17.09 -18.95 0.46
CA SER A 139 18.54 -18.77 0.33
C SER A 139 19.08 -17.81 1.41
N ARG A 140 20.39 -17.85 1.68
CA ARG A 140 21.05 -16.88 2.56
C ARG A 140 20.83 -15.43 2.08
N PHE A 141 20.87 -15.21 0.77
CA PHE A 141 20.64 -13.91 0.17
C PHE A 141 19.18 -13.45 0.33
N SER A 142 18.21 -14.34 0.19
CA SER A 142 16.79 -14.02 0.40
C SER A 142 16.47 -13.65 1.86
N ILE A 143 17.17 -14.25 2.83
CA ILE A 143 17.07 -13.86 4.25
C ILE A 143 17.61 -12.44 4.45
N GLU A 144 18.80 -12.15 3.90
CA GLU A 144 19.42 -10.83 3.99
C GLU A 144 18.54 -9.76 3.33
N ALA A 145 18.04 -10.02 2.13
CA ALA A 145 17.12 -9.14 1.41
C ALA A 145 15.83 -8.89 2.20
N THR A 146 15.25 -9.94 2.79
CA THR A 146 14.03 -9.83 3.61
C THR A 146 14.26 -8.96 4.85
N TRP A 147 15.37 -9.18 5.57
CA TRP A 147 15.69 -8.37 6.75
C TRP A 147 15.99 -6.92 6.41
N LYS A 148 16.76 -6.66 5.35
CA LYS A 148 17.02 -5.29 4.86
C LYS A 148 15.71 -4.60 4.47
N TYR A 149 14.84 -5.29 3.73
CA TYR A 149 13.53 -4.78 3.34
C TYR A 149 12.69 -4.40 4.56
N LEU A 150 12.53 -5.33 5.51
CA LEU A 150 11.73 -5.10 6.72
C LEU A 150 12.28 -3.93 7.54
N LEU A 151 13.58 -3.90 7.81
CA LEU A 151 14.19 -2.85 8.62
C LEU A 151 14.04 -1.48 7.97
N LEU A 152 14.43 -1.33 6.69
CA LEU A 152 14.35 -0.03 6.03
C LEU A 152 12.91 0.44 5.87
N CYS A 153 12.00 -0.44 5.41
CA CYS A 153 10.61 -0.06 5.22
C CYS A 153 9.91 0.25 6.55
N SER A 154 10.09 -0.54 7.61
CA SER A 154 9.45 -0.27 8.90
C SER A 154 9.99 0.99 9.56
N VAL A 155 11.28 1.31 9.44
CA VAL A 155 11.83 2.61 9.87
C VAL A 155 11.22 3.74 9.07
N GLY A 156 11.12 3.61 7.74
CA GLY A 156 10.43 4.59 6.90
C GLY A 156 8.98 4.81 7.33
N ILE A 157 8.22 3.74 7.54
CA ILE A 157 6.82 3.83 7.94
C ILE A 157 6.66 4.36 9.37
N ALA A 158 7.62 4.12 10.27
CA ALA A 158 7.66 4.79 11.58
C ALA A 158 7.86 6.32 11.43
N LEU A 159 8.73 6.76 10.52
CA LEU A 159 8.89 8.18 10.18
C LEU A 159 7.60 8.76 9.55
N ALA A 160 6.92 7.99 8.69
CA ALA A 160 5.62 8.41 8.16
C ALA A 160 4.58 8.58 9.28
N MET A 161 4.55 7.69 10.29
CA MET A 161 3.68 7.85 11.46
C MET A 161 3.98 9.16 12.19
N LEU A 162 5.25 9.46 12.44
CA LEU A 162 5.66 10.73 13.05
C LEU A 162 5.19 11.92 12.21
N GLY A 163 5.26 11.82 10.88
CA GLY A 163 4.72 12.82 9.96
C GLY A 163 3.21 13.02 10.11
N ILE A 164 2.42 11.94 10.23
CA ILE A 164 0.98 12.00 10.49
C ILE A 164 0.69 12.69 11.83
N LEU A 165 1.48 12.40 12.88
CA LEU A 165 1.34 13.03 14.18
C LEU A 165 1.62 14.54 14.11
N PHE A 166 2.62 14.97 13.35
CA PHE A 166 2.88 16.40 13.13
C PHE A 166 1.80 17.09 12.31
N VAL A 167 1.25 16.44 11.28
CA VAL A 167 0.09 16.96 10.54
C VAL A 167 -1.12 17.11 11.45
N ALA A 168 -1.40 16.10 12.29
CA ALA A 168 -2.47 16.18 13.27
C ALA A 168 -2.23 17.33 14.25
N TYR A 169 -1.01 17.44 14.77
CA TYR A 169 -0.63 18.52 15.69
C TYR A 169 -0.74 19.90 15.06
N ALA A 170 -0.44 20.03 13.76
CA ALA A 170 -0.57 21.29 13.03
C ALA A 170 -2.02 21.81 12.99
N GLY A 171 -3.01 20.91 13.02
CA GLY A 171 -4.44 21.24 13.05
C GLY A 171 -5.05 21.40 14.44
N LEU A 172 -4.30 21.14 15.52
CA LEU A 172 -4.82 21.27 16.89
C LEU A 172 -5.09 22.73 17.24
N HIS A 173 -6.36 23.03 17.53
CA HIS A 173 -6.81 24.31 18.08
C HIS A 173 -7.56 24.02 19.38
N GLY A 174 -6.89 24.23 20.53
CA GLY A 174 -7.45 23.92 21.86
C GLY A 174 -7.50 22.42 22.18
N ASN A 175 -8.49 21.98 22.96
CA ASN A 175 -8.63 20.60 23.47
C ASN A 175 -9.47 19.67 22.56
N GLY A 176 -9.71 20.04 21.31
CA GLY A 176 -10.51 19.23 20.37
C GLY A 176 -9.74 18.02 19.82
N ALA A 177 -10.45 16.94 19.52
CA ALA A 177 -9.88 15.82 18.76
C ALA A 177 -9.66 16.20 17.29
N VAL A 178 -8.51 15.85 16.72
CA VAL A 178 -8.20 16.15 15.31
C VAL A 178 -8.73 15.04 14.42
N ASN A 179 -9.57 15.42 13.47
CA ASN A 179 -10.03 14.51 12.43
C ASN A 179 -8.98 14.45 11.30
N ILE A 180 -8.27 13.32 11.20
CA ILE A 180 -7.22 13.11 10.18
C ILE A 180 -7.75 12.41 8.91
N THR A 181 -9.05 12.54 8.63
CA THR A 181 -9.60 12.27 7.30
C THR A 181 -9.09 13.31 6.31
N LEU A 182 -8.80 12.87 5.09
CA LEU A 182 -8.16 13.69 4.06
C LEU A 182 -9.00 14.92 3.73
N ASP A 183 -10.32 14.77 3.61
CA ASP A 183 -11.21 15.90 3.32
C ASP A 183 -11.21 16.94 4.43
N ASN A 184 -11.19 16.51 5.69
CA ASN A 184 -11.09 17.43 6.82
C ASN A 184 -9.74 18.15 6.84
N LEU A 185 -8.64 17.41 6.60
CA LEU A 185 -7.29 17.97 6.55
C LEU A 185 -7.16 18.99 5.41
N ILE A 186 -7.69 18.70 4.22
CA ILE A 186 -7.68 19.61 3.07
C ILE A 186 -8.53 20.85 3.35
N ALA A 187 -9.75 20.68 3.86
CA ALA A 187 -10.68 21.78 4.11
C ALA A 187 -10.15 22.78 5.14
N ASN A 188 -9.38 22.30 6.13
CA ASN A 188 -8.84 23.12 7.21
C ASN A 188 -7.35 23.45 7.04
N ALA A 189 -6.69 22.99 5.98
CA ALA A 189 -5.24 23.10 5.81
C ALA A 189 -4.71 24.55 5.93
N ALA A 190 -5.50 25.54 5.52
CA ALA A 190 -5.15 26.96 5.59
C ALA A 190 -5.00 27.50 7.04
N THR A 191 -5.63 26.85 8.03
CA THR A 191 -5.56 27.25 9.44
C THR A 191 -4.43 26.55 10.18
N PHE A 192 -3.74 25.60 9.55
CA PHE A 192 -2.76 24.77 10.22
C PHE A 192 -1.46 25.54 10.52
N SER A 193 -0.83 25.19 11.63
CA SER A 193 0.50 25.71 11.97
C SER A 193 1.54 25.25 10.94
N LYS A 194 2.00 26.20 10.11
CA LYS A 194 2.94 25.94 9.01
C LYS A 194 4.21 25.20 9.41
N PRO A 195 4.93 25.54 10.51
CA PRO A 195 6.13 24.80 10.90
C PRO A 195 5.89 23.29 11.11
N TRP A 196 4.80 22.94 11.80
CA TRP A 196 4.41 21.55 12.07
C TRP A 196 3.94 20.85 10.81
N LEU A 197 3.18 21.54 9.95
CA LEU A 197 2.72 20.99 8.69
C LEU A 197 3.90 20.68 7.74
N ARG A 198 4.87 21.59 7.62
CA ARG A 198 6.09 21.41 6.81
C ARG A 198 6.94 20.26 7.35
N ALA A 199 7.15 20.19 8.67
CA ALA A 199 7.84 19.06 9.29
C ALA A 199 7.10 17.75 9.00
N GLY A 200 5.78 17.72 9.19
CA GLY A 200 4.92 16.58 8.89
C GLY A 200 5.07 16.10 7.45
N PHE A 201 5.04 17.02 6.48
CA PHE A 201 5.26 16.70 5.07
C PHE A 201 6.62 16.08 4.80
N ILE A 202 7.72 16.61 5.38
CA ILE A 202 9.06 16.04 5.20
C ILE A 202 9.12 14.60 5.74
N PHE A 203 8.57 14.35 6.93
CA PHE A 203 8.53 13.01 7.51
C PHE A 203 7.64 12.04 6.72
N LEU A 204 6.50 12.51 6.18
CA LEU A 204 5.66 11.74 5.26
C LEU A 204 6.39 11.41 3.96
N LEU A 205 7.09 12.39 3.39
CA LEU A 205 7.87 12.24 2.16
C LEU A 205 9.00 11.25 2.36
N VAL A 206 9.77 11.37 3.44
CA VAL A 206 10.85 10.43 3.77
C VAL A 206 10.27 9.04 4.02
N GLY A 207 9.20 8.93 4.83
CA GLY A 207 8.66 7.64 5.23
C GLY A 207 8.00 6.85 4.10
N PHE A 208 7.03 7.46 3.40
CA PHE A 208 6.44 6.84 2.21
C PHE A 208 7.43 6.80 1.04
N GLY A 209 8.40 7.73 0.98
CA GLY A 209 9.50 7.72 0.01
C GLY A 209 10.43 6.53 0.17
N THR A 210 10.73 6.08 1.40
CA THR A 210 11.46 4.82 1.63
C THR A 210 10.70 3.65 1.01
N LYS A 211 9.37 3.61 1.18
CA LYS A 211 8.52 2.55 0.63
C LYS A 211 8.42 2.60 -0.91
N MET A 212 8.49 3.79 -1.48
CA MET A 212 8.57 4.02 -2.94
C MET A 212 9.97 3.68 -3.50
N GLY A 213 11.00 3.72 -2.64
CA GLY A 213 12.40 3.57 -3.02
C GLY A 213 12.97 4.85 -3.65
N LEU A 214 12.69 6.01 -3.06
CA LEU A 214 13.33 7.28 -3.41
C LEU A 214 14.78 7.32 -2.90
N ALA A 215 15.66 8.02 -3.61
CA ALA A 215 17.03 8.24 -3.14
C ALA A 215 17.04 9.12 -1.88
N PRO A 216 17.92 8.84 -0.89
CA PRO A 216 18.93 7.76 -0.82
C PRO A 216 18.42 6.43 -0.20
N LEU A 217 17.12 6.30 0.04
CA LEU A 217 16.50 5.22 0.84
C LEU A 217 16.17 3.95 0.03
N HIS A 218 16.69 3.84 -1.19
CA HIS A 218 16.35 2.80 -2.17
C HIS A 218 17.20 1.52 -2.05
N THR A 219 18.12 1.44 -1.10
CA THR A 219 19.10 0.34 -1.00
C THR A 219 18.48 -1.03 -0.78
N TRP A 220 17.27 -1.11 -0.21
CA TRP A 220 16.53 -2.36 -0.09
C TRP A 220 16.01 -2.89 -1.44
N LYS A 221 15.79 -2.01 -2.43
CA LYS A 221 15.05 -2.30 -3.66
C LYS A 221 15.77 -3.27 -4.60
N PRO A 222 17.09 -3.11 -4.88
CA PRO A 222 17.83 -4.08 -5.69
C PRO A 222 17.84 -5.48 -5.06
N ASP A 223 18.12 -5.57 -3.76
CA ASP A 223 18.20 -6.85 -3.04
C ASP A 223 16.84 -7.56 -3.02
N ALA A 224 15.77 -6.84 -2.72
CA ALA A 224 14.42 -7.42 -2.71
C ALA A 224 13.98 -7.89 -4.10
N TYR A 225 14.35 -7.18 -5.17
CA TYR A 225 13.96 -7.56 -6.54
C TYR A 225 14.81 -8.71 -7.08
N GLY A 226 16.08 -8.78 -6.68
CA GLY A 226 16.98 -9.85 -7.08
C GLY A 226 16.61 -11.19 -6.43
N GLU A 227 16.13 -11.17 -5.19
CA GLU A 227 15.89 -12.40 -4.42
C GLU A 227 14.44 -12.90 -4.42
N ALA A 228 13.45 -12.02 -4.63
CA ALA A 228 12.05 -12.43 -4.66
C ALA A 228 11.69 -13.10 -6.00
N PRO A 229 10.67 -13.99 -6.03
CA PRO A 229 10.14 -14.50 -7.29
C PRO A 229 9.74 -13.36 -8.23
N GLY A 230 9.95 -13.52 -9.55
CA GLY A 230 9.72 -12.45 -10.53
C GLY A 230 8.33 -11.79 -10.45
N MET A 231 7.30 -12.56 -10.08
CA MET A 231 5.95 -12.03 -9.84
C MET A 231 5.89 -11.00 -8.70
N ILE A 232 6.67 -11.22 -7.63
CA ILE A 232 6.77 -10.29 -6.50
C ILE A 232 7.55 -9.05 -6.91
N GLY A 233 8.62 -9.20 -7.70
CA GLY A 233 9.34 -8.06 -8.27
C GLY A 233 8.43 -7.12 -9.04
N GLY A 234 7.56 -7.67 -9.92
CA GLY A 234 6.57 -6.87 -10.66
C GLY A 234 5.54 -6.17 -9.75
N LEU A 235 5.05 -6.87 -8.71
CA LEU A 235 4.11 -6.30 -7.75
C LEU A 235 4.73 -5.20 -6.87
N LEU A 236 5.99 -5.36 -6.45
CA LEU A 236 6.70 -4.34 -5.69
C LEU A 236 7.03 -3.12 -6.58
N ALA A 237 7.41 -3.34 -7.83
CA ALA A 237 7.79 -2.29 -8.76
C ALA A 237 6.60 -1.46 -9.24
N GLY A 238 5.51 -2.12 -9.67
CA GLY A 238 4.36 -1.42 -10.20
C GLY A 238 3.27 -1.16 -9.17
N GLY A 239 2.91 -2.16 -8.35
CA GLY A 239 1.83 -2.05 -7.36
C GLY A 239 2.22 -1.23 -6.15
N LEU A 240 3.19 -1.72 -5.37
CA LEU A 240 3.58 -1.10 -4.11
C LEU A 240 4.13 0.32 -4.29
N THR A 241 4.97 0.52 -5.30
CA THR A 241 5.51 1.86 -5.62
C THR A 241 4.38 2.85 -5.94
N SER A 242 3.34 2.43 -6.67
CA SER A 242 2.18 3.27 -6.97
C SER A 242 1.36 3.61 -5.72
N VAL A 243 1.19 2.65 -4.80
CA VAL A 243 0.51 2.88 -3.52
C VAL A 243 1.30 3.85 -2.62
N ALA A 244 2.62 3.69 -2.53
CA ALA A 244 3.48 4.61 -1.79
C ALA A 244 3.44 6.02 -2.40
N PHE A 245 3.42 6.11 -3.73
CA PHE A 245 3.28 7.38 -4.44
C PHE A 245 1.92 8.04 -4.16
N LEU A 246 0.82 7.27 -4.14
CA LEU A 246 -0.50 7.78 -3.75
C LEU A 246 -0.46 8.45 -2.37
N ALA A 247 0.21 7.83 -1.40
CA ALA A 247 0.33 8.37 -0.06
C ALA A 247 1.07 9.72 -0.03
N ILE A 248 2.14 9.86 -0.83
CA ILE A 248 2.83 11.14 -1.02
C ILE A 248 1.91 12.16 -1.68
N LEU A 249 1.15 11.77 -2.71
CA LEU A 249 0.18 12.66 -3.37
C LEU A 249 -0.90 13.15 -2.39
N ARG A 250 -1.36 12.31 -1.46
CA ARG A 250 -2.28 12.76 -0.39
C ARG A 250 -1.67 13.88 0.45
N ALA A 251 -0.40 13.73 0.84
CA ALA A 251 0.31 14.76 1.58
C ALA A 251 0.46 16.05 0.75
N VAL A 252 0.74 15.93 -0.55
CA VAL A 252 0.80 17.08 -1.47
C VAL A 252 -0.56 17.79 -1.59
N GLN A 253 -1.68 17.06 -1.60
CA GLN A 253 -3.02 17.66 -1.60
C GLN A 253 -3.24 18.56 -0.37
N ILE A 254 -2.83 18.09 0.81
CA ILE A 254 -2.92 18.86 2.06
C ILE A 254 -2.03 20.11 1.99
N MET A 255 -0.77 19.96 1.56
CA MET A 255 0.17 21.08 1.45
C MET A 255 -0.28 22.14 0.46
N ARG A 256 -0.84 21.71 -0.68
CA ARG A 256 -1.41 22.63 -1.68
C ARG A 256 -2.57 23.44 -1.10
N ALA A 257 -3.46 22.79 -0.34
CA ALA A 257 -4.57 23.46 0.33
C ALA A 257 -4.11 24.46 1.42
N ALA A 258 -2.96 24.22 2.05
CA ALA A 258 -2.33 25.15 2.99
C ALA A 258 -1.56 26.31 2.33
N GLY A 259 -1.48 26.34 0.99
CA GLY A 259 -0.67 27.31 0.25
C GLY A 259 0.84 27.05 0.29
N GLU A 260 1.27 25.84 0.66
CA GLU A 260 2.68 25.43 0.83
C GLU A 260 3.20 24.62 -0.37
N GLN A 261 2.62 24.83 -1.56
CA GLN A 261 2.92 24.10 -2.79
C GLN A 261 4.38 24.26 -3.27
N GLU A 262 5.02 25.39 -2.97
CA GLU A 262 6.41 25.65 -3.37
C GLU A 262 7.40 24.72 -2.66
N LEU A 263 7.17 24.45 -1.37
CA LEU A 263 7.97 23.49 -0.62
C LEU A 263 7.85 22.08 -1.22
N CYS A 264 6.64 21.66 -1.58
CA CYS A 264 6.44 20.37 -2.25
C CYS A 264 7.19 20.28 -3.58
N ARG A 265 7.13 21.36 -4.38
CA ARG A 265 7.84 21.42 -5.66
C ARG A 265 9.34 21.29 -5.47
N HIS A 266 9.93 22.07 -4.55
CA HIS A 266 11.36 22.03 -4.27
C HIS A 266 11.80 20.66 -3.74
N ALA A 267 11.05 20.09 -2.79
CA ALA A 267 11.38 18.79 -2.19
C ALA A 267 11.29 17.61 -3.18
N LEU A 268 10.39 17.68 -4.17
CA LEU A 268 10.17 16.58 -5.13
C LEU A 268 10.95 16.74 -6.43
N LEU A 269 11.18 17.96 -6.89
CA LEU A 269 11.71 18.25 -8.24
C LEU A 269 13.07 18.95 -8.24
N GLY A 270 13.51 19.52 -7.11
CA GLY A 270 14.69 20.39 -7.06
C GLY A 270 14.35 21.83 -7.44
#